data_AF-A0A5C6X6K1-F1
#
_entry.id   AF-A0A5C6X6K1-F1
#
_cell.length_a   1.000
_cell.length_b   1.000
_cell.length_c   1.000
_cell.angle_alpha   90.00
_cell.angle_beta   90.00
_cell.angle_gamma   90.00
#
_symmetry.space_group_name_H-M   'P 1'
#
loop_
_entity.id
_entity.type
_entity.pdbx_description
1 polymer ?
#
loop_
_entity_poly.entity_id
_entity_poly.type
_entity_poly.pdbx_seq_one_letter_code
_entity_poly.pdbx_strand_id
1 'polypeptide(L)'
;MSKVPQGESTHEWVKDYYGKLLASSDDLQTNACCAAGAPAGWIASRLQHVHPEVSERFYGCGFPIPQAVEGATVLDLGCGTGRDAYVIAQFVGEQGRVIGLDMTDEQLSVARKTEAWHAERFGYAQPNTSFVQGYIEDLKGAGIEDASIDVIVSNCVVNLSPRKDLVLAEAYRALKSGGELYFSDVFVDRRLPEDVANDPLLHAECLGGALYQFDFETLAKATGFADPRVVSTSPITINNPEIMAKVGLASFVSVTYRLFKLEGLDAQCEDYGQTATYRGGVEGEERLFWLDDHHAFEAGRPERVCGNTAAMLASTRFAEFFEGKGCRQTHYGAFACGPTMAAAQYAGREVESGAVGATISAPKTSCC
;
A
#
# COMPACT_ATOMS: atom_id res chain seq x y z
N MET A 1 8.19 -21.10 24.73
CA MET A 1 7.87 -20.00 25.66
C MET A 1 9.09 -19.10 25.80
N SER A 2 9.29 -18.20 24.83
CA SER A 2 10.27 -17.11 24.96
C SER A 2 9.66 -16.07 25.90
N LYS A 3 10.33 -15.77 27.01
CA LYS A 3 9.89 -14.73 27.95
C LYS A 3 10.19 -13.37 27.32
N VAL A 4 9.14 -12.60 27.01
CA VAL A 4 9.29 -11.19 26.65
C VAL A 4 9.99 -10.46 27.80
N PRO A 5 11.09 -9.72 27.58
CA PRO A 5 11.73 -8.95 28.64
C PRO A 5 10.83 -7.78 29.08
N GLN A 6 10.58 -7.66 30.40
CA GLN A 6 9.95 -6.46 30.96
C GLN A 6 10.91 -5.28 30.88
N GLY A 7 10.52 -4.21 30.17
CA GLY A 7 11.22 -2.91 30.18
C GLY A 7 11.87 -2.47 28.86
N GLU A 8 11.72 -3.24 27.78
CA GLU A 8 12.25 -2.92 26.45
C GLU A 8 11.29 -1.99 25.69
N SER A 9 11.80 -1.02 24.93
CA SER A 9 10.94 -0.13 24.12
C SER A 9 10.32 -0.87 22.94
N THR A 10 9.13 -0.45 22.47
CA THR A 10 8.45 -1.07 21.32
C THR A 10 9.37 -1.18 20.10
N HIS A 11 10.20 -0.16 19.85
CA HIS A 11 11.17 -0.16 18.76
C HIS A 11 12.24 -1.25 18.92
N GLU A 12 12.83 -1.41 20.10
CA GLU A 12 13.86 -2.43 20.36
C GLU A 12 13.28 -3.84 20.20
N TRP A 13 12.07 -4.08 20.73
CA TRP A 13 11.39 -5.37 20.57
C TRP A 13 11.11 -5.71 19.11
N VAL A 14 10.53 -4.77 18.34
CA VAL A 14 10.24 -4.98 16.92
C VAL A 14 11.55 -5.15 16.12
N LYS A 15 12.58 -4.36 16.43
CA LYS A 15 13.91 -4.46 15.81
C LYS A 15 14.54 -5.84 16.04
N ASP A 16 14.50 -6.35 17.26
CA ASP A 16 15.06 -7.66 17.59
C ASP A 16 14.20 -8.79 17.00
N TYR A 17 12.88 -8.64 16.96
CA TYR A 17 11.98 -9.62 16.35
C TYR A 17 12.27 -9.82 14.85
N TYR A 18 12.26 -8.74 14.06
CA TYR A 18 12.50 -8.82 12.61
C TYR A 18 13.98 -8.88 12.20
N GLY A 19 14.90 -8.44 13.07
CA GLY A 19 16.33 -8.45 12.79
C GLY A 19 17.06 -9.72 13.22
N LYS A 20 16.57 -10.41 14.27
CA LYS A 20 17.30 -11.54 14.88
C LYS A 20 16.46 -12.81 15.08
N LEU A 21 15.18 -12.67 15.43
CA LEU A 21 14.35 -13.81 15.83
C LEU A 21 13.67 -14.49 14.65
N LEU A 22 13.21 -13.72 13.65
CA LEU A 22 12.65 -14.26 12.42
C LEU A 22 13.77 -14.66 11.45
N ALA A 23 13.81 -15.94 11.07
CA ALA A 23 14.76 -16.44 10.07
C ALA A 23 14.09 -16.65 8.71
N SER A 24 12.79 -16.94 8.69
CA SER A 24 11.98 -17.15 7.47
C SER A 24 10.51 -16.79 7.68
N SER A 25 9.73 -16.65 6.60
CA SER A 25 8.28 -16.43 6.67
C SER A 25 7.51 -17.58 7.33
N ASP A 26 8.08 -18.78 7.37
CA ASP A 26 7.47 -19.97 7.99
C ASP A 26 7.43 -19.89 9.53
N ASP A 27 8.17 -18.95 10.12
CA ASP A 27 8.22 -18.73 11.57
C ASP A 27 7.00 -17.93 12.08
N LEU A 28 6.22 -17.31 11.19
CA LEU A 28 5.04 -16.50 11.51
C LEU A 28 3.87 -17.34 12.05
N GLN A 29 3.20 -16.84 13.10
CA GLN A 29 2.09 -17.55 13.74
C GLN A 29 0.73 -17.22 13.12
N THR A 30 0.68 -16.27 12.20
CA THR A 30 -0.51 -15.85 11.45
C THR A 30 -0.20 -15.62 9.97
N ASN A 31 -1.23 -15.58 9.11
CA ASN A 31 -1.04 -15.11 7.73
C ASN A 31 -1.10 -13.58 7.60
N ALA A 32 -1.10 -12.84 8.72
CA ALA A 32 -1.16 -11.39 8.71
C ALA A 32 0.05 -10.78 7.99
N CYS A 33 1.23 -11.42 8.08
CA CYS A 33 2.45 -11.01 7.38
C CYS A 33 2.77 -11.88 6.16
N CYS A 34 1.77 -12.57 5.60
CA CYS A 34 1.90 -13.38 4.39
C CYS A 34 0.97 -12.83 3.31
N ALA A 35 1.52 -12.41 2.16
CA ALA A 35 0.73 -11.90 1.05
C ALA A 35 -0.37 -12.89 0.66
N ALA A 36 -1.63 -12.46 0.77
CA ALA A 36 -2.78 -13.25 0.34
C ALA A 36 -2.89 -13.18 -1.20
N GLY A 37 -2.66 -14.31 -1.88
CA GLY A 37 -2.85 -14.45 -3.32
C GLY A 37 -1.57 -14.25 -4.16
N ALA A 38 -1.66 -14.61 -5.44
CA ALA A 38 -0.57 -14.40 -6.38
C ALA A 38 -0.49 -12.91 -6.77
N PRO A 39 0.72 -12.32 -6.91
CA PRO A 39 0.87 -10.98 -7.45
C PRO A 39 0.28 -10.90 -8.87
N ALA A 40 -0.24 -9.74 -9.24
CA ALA A 40 -0.67 -9.50 -10.62
C ALA A 40 0.48 -9.78 -11.60
N GLY A 41 0.16 -10.27 -12.81
CA GLY A 41 1.18 -10.75 -13.76
C GLY A 41 2.27 -9.71 -14.08
N TRP A 42 1.92 -8.43 -14.11
CA TRP A 42 2.84 -7.32 -14.35
C TRP A 42 3.82 -7.06 -13.18
N ILE A 43 3.45 -7.43 -11.95
CA ILE A 43 4.32 -7.42 -10.76
C ILE A 43 5.16 -8.72 -10.73
N ALA A 44 4.52 -9.86 -10.98
CA ALA A 44 5.15 -11.18 -10.99
C ALA A 44 6.33 -11.24 -11.98
N SER A 45 6.19 -10.60 -13.15
CA SER A 45 7.23 -10.52 -14.17
C SER A 45 8.50 -9.79 -13.71
N ARG A 46 8.44 -8.97 -12.66
CA ARG A 46 9.58 -8.22 -12.11
C ARG A 46 10.13 -8.84 -10.83
N LEU A 47 9.29 -9.55 -10.08
CA LEU A 47 9.72 -10.33 -8.93
C LEU A 47 10.76 -11.40 -9.30
N GLN A 48 10.65 -12.02 -10.47
CA GLN A 48 11.65 -13.00 -10.96
C GLN A 48 13.04 -12.39 -11.24
N HIS A 49 13.16 -11.06 -11.24
CA HIS A 49 14.42 -10.34 -11.44
C HIS A 49 15.03 -9.83 -10.13
N VAL A 50 14.42 -10.13 -8.99
CA VAL A 50 14.94 -9.79 -7.66
C VAL A 50 15.92 -10.87 -7.19
N HIS A 51 17.01 -10.45 -6.56
CA HIS A 51 18.04 -11.35 -6.04
C HIS A 51 17.42 -12.36 -5.04
N PRO A 52 17.77 -13.67 -5.10
CA PRO A 52 17.16 -14.68 -4.24
C PRO A 52 17.27 -14.36 -2.74
N GLU A 53 18.44 -13.90 -2.28
CA GLU A 53 18.65 -13.55 -0.87
C GLU A 53 17.76 -12.40 -0.37
N VAL A 54 17.36 -11.49 -1.27
CA VAL A 54 16.39 -10.44 -0.93
C VAL A 54 15.00 -11.03 -0.75
N SER A 55 14.63 -11.98 -1.62
CA SER A 55 13.30 -12.60 -1.63
C SER A 55 13.07 -13.57 -0.46
N GLU A 56 14.11 -14.28 -0.01
CA GLU A 56 14.03 -15.28 1.06
C GLU A 56 13.73 -14.69 2.45
N ARG A 57 13.94 -13.39 2.66
CA ARG A 57 13.81 -12.70 3.97
C ARG A 57 12.73 -11.63 3.97
N PHE A 58 11.68 -11.81 3.18
CA PHE A 58 10.60 -10.85 3.07
C PHE A 58 9.41 -11.19 3.97
N TYR A 59 8.87 -10.17 4.63
CA TYR A 59 7.68 -10.24 5.47
C TYR A 59 6.72 -9.14 5.03
N GLY A 60 5.53 -9.49 4.54
CA GLY A 60 4.60 -8.51 3.99
C GLY A 60 3.25 -9.12 3.66
N CYS A 61 2.21 -8.31 3.80
CA CYS A 61 0.80 -8.75 3.76
C CYS A 61 0.12 -8.55 2.40
N GLY A 62 0.79 -7.84 1.47
CA GLY A 62 0.31 -7.61 0.12
C GLY A 62 1.42 -7.22 -0.84
N PHE A 63 1.02 -6.62 -1.96
CA PHE A 63 1.92 -6.04 -2.97
C PHE A 63 1.51 -4.59 -3.22
N PRO A 64 1.92 -3.63 -2.36
CA PRO A 64 1.58 -2.22 -2.50
C PRO A 64 2.43 -1.57 -3.61
N ILE A 65 2.40 -2.14 -4.82
CA ILE A 65 3.14 -1.65 -5.97
C ILE A 65 2.23 -0.66 -6.72
N PRO A 66 2.56 0.65 -6.73
CA PRO A 66 1.72 1.67 -7.33
C PRO A 66 1.80 1.64 -8.86
N GLN A 67 0.69 1.99 -9.53
CA GLN A 67 0.69 2.16 -10.98
C GLN A 67 1.30 3.50 -11.41
N ALA A 68 1.69 3.58 -12.69
CA ALA A 68 2.11 4.81 -13.37
C ALA A 68 3.25 5.56 -12.65
N VAL A 69 4.35 4.86 -12.35
CA VAL A 69 5.48 5.43 -11.60
C VAL A 69 6.77 5.61 -12.42
N GLU A 70 6.69 5.53 -13.75
CA GLU A 70 7.85 5.77 -14.61
C GLU A 70 8.47 7.15 -14.33
N GLY A 71 9.79 7.19 -14.11
CA GLY A 71 10.53 8.41 -13.76
C GLY A 71 10.27 8.96 -12.35
N ALA A 72 9.42 8.32 -11.53
CA ALA A 72 9.07 8.81 -10.20
C ALA A 72 10.20 8.61 -9.18
N THR A 73 10.22 9.45 -8.14
CA THR A 73 10.94 9.20 -6.89
C THR A 73 10.00 8.52 -5.89
N VAL A 74 10.31 7.27 -5.54
CA VAL A 74 9.51 6.46 -4.62
C VAL A 74 10.26 6.23 -3.31
N LEU A 75 9.56 6.33 -2.18
CA LEU A 75 10.09 5.99 -0.85
C LEU A 75 9.36 4.74 -0.31
N ASP A 76 10.11 3.71 0.06
CA ASP A 76 9.62 2.47 0.67
C ASP A 76 9.90 2.48 2.18
N LEU A 77 8.83 2.59 2.98
CA LEU A 77 8.88 2.66 4.44
C LEU A 77 8.87 1.26 5.06
N GLY A 78 9.95 0.92 5.76
CA GLY A 78 10.20 -0.40 6.31
C GLY A 78 10.60 -1.39 5.22
N CYS A 79 11.58 -1.01 4.40
CA CYS A 79 11.91 -1.73 3.18
C CYS A 79 12.51 -3.13 3.42
N GLY A 80 12.97 -3.44 4.63
CA GLY A 80 13.65 -4.69 4.95
C GLY A 80 14.85 -4.94 4.03
N THR A 81 14.91 -6.14 3.43
CA THR A 81 15.94 -6.50 2.44
C THR A 81 15.78 -5.79 1.08
N GLY A 82 14.71 -5.02 0.89
CA GLY A 82 14.48 -4.20 -0.29
C GLY A 82 13.66 -4.86 -1.40
N ARG A 83 12.92 -5.95 -1.13
CA ARG A 83 12.14 -6.66 -2.17
C ARG A 83 11.21 -5.74 -2.94
N ASP A 84 10.34 -5.02 -2.24
CA ASP A 84 9.36 -4.12 -2.88
C ASP A 84 10.09 -2.95 -3.54
N ALA A 85 11.10 -2.37 -2.88
CA ALA A 85 11.98 -1.36 -3.47
C ALA A 85 12.62 -1.80 -4.81
N TYR A 86 13.14 -3.02 -4.92
CA TYR A 86 13.75 -3.54 -6.15
C TYR A 86 12.74 -3.92 -7.24
N VAL A 87 11.52 -4.29 -6.85
CA VAL A 87 10.42 -4.44 -7.82
C VAL A 87 10.06 -3.07 -8.39
N ILE A 88 9.86 -2.08 -7.53
CA ILE A 88 9.52 -0.70 -7.91
C ILE A 88 10.65 -0.07 -8.73
N ALA A 89 11.91 -0.37 -8.43
CA ALA A 89 13.07 0.12 -9.17
C ALA A 89 12.99 -0.19 -10.68
N GLN A 90 12.37 -1.31 -11.06
CA GLN A 90 12.15 -1.69 -12.45
C GLN A 90 11.00 -0.89 -13.10
N PHE A 91 9.99 -0.50 -12.32
CA PHE A 91 8.85 0.29 -12.79
C PHE A 91 9.17 1.77 -12.96
N VAL A 92 9.96 2.34 -12.04
CA VAL A 92 10.38 3.74 -12.15
C VAL A 92 11.41 3.95 -13.25
N GLY A 93 12.07 2.88 -13.70
CA GLY A 93 13.08 2.92 -14.76
C GLY A 93 14.39 3.59 -14.33
N GLU A 94 15.35 3.64 -15.26
CA GLU A 94 16.70 4.17 -14.99
C GLU A 94 16.70 5.67 -14.61
N GLN A 95 15.67 6.42 -15.05
CA GLN A 95 15.54 7.85 -14.74
C GLN A 95 14.77 8.12 -13.44
N GLY A 96 14.06 7.12 -12.92
CA GLY A 96 13.40 7.19 -11.62
C GLY A 96 14.35 6.87 -10.48
N ARG A 97 13.84 6.91 -9.25
CA ARG A 97 14.62 6.60 -8.05
C ARG A 97 13.76 5.90 -7.01
N VAL A 98 14.33 4.93 -6.30
CA VAL A 98 13.71 4.32 -5.13
C VAL A 98 14.60 4.49 -3.90
N ILE A 99 14.01 4.95 -2.81
CA ILE A 99 14.68 5.09 -1.52
C ILE A 99 14.03 4.07 -0.58
N GLY A 100 14.80 3.12 -0.07
CA GLY A 100 14.34 2.23 0.99
C GLY A 100 14.77 2.76 2.36
N LEU A 101 13.84 2.83 3.32
CA LEU A 101 14.13 3.21 4.70
C LEU A 101 13.79 2.07 5.65
N ASP A 102 14.73 1.69 6.51
CA ASP A 102 14.50 0.68 7.54
C ASP A 102 15.31 1.00 8.82
N MET A 103 14.88 0.48 9.97
CA MET A 103 15.59 0.69 11.24
C MET A 103 16.65 -0.38 11.54
N THR A 104 16.61 -1.51 10.82
CA THR A 104 17.46 -2.69 11.04
C THR A 104 18.70 -2.70 10.13
N ASP A 105 19.89 -2.74 10.72
CA ASP A 105 21.15 -2.78 9.95
C ASP A 105 21.31 -4.10 9.21
N GLU A 106 20.83 -5.18 9.80
CA GLU A 106 20.91 -6.54 9.26
C GLU A 106 20.16 -6.64 7.92
N GLN A 107 18.94 -6.10 7.84
CA GLN A 107 18.13 -6.12 6.61
C GLN A 107 18.72 -5.17 5.56
N LEU A 108 19.09 -3.95 5.97
CA LEU A 108 19.73 -2.98 5.08
C LEU A 108 21.07 -3.48 4.51
N SER A 109 21.81 -4.31 5.25
CA SER A 109 23.05 -4.90 4.74
C SER A 109 22.80 -5.78 3.51
N VAL A 110 21.67 -6.52 3.48
CA VAL A 110 21.28 -7.37 2.36
C VAL A 110 20.79 -6.53 1.19
N ALA A 111 20.00 -5.49 1.48
CA ALA A 111 19.57 -4.54 0.47
C ALA A 111 20.78 -3.90 -0.22
N ARG A 112 21.66 -3.23 0.54
CA ARG A 112 22.83 -2.50 0.03
C ARG A 112 23.80 -3.38 -0.76
N LYS A 113 24.10 -4.59 -0.28
CA LYS A 113 25.09 -5.46 -0.95
C LYS A 113 24.59 -5.99 -2.31
N THR A 114 23.28 -5.97 -2.55
CA THR A 114 22.67 -6.46 -3.81
C THR A 114 22.36 -5.34 -4.79
N GLU A 115 22.64 -4.07 -4.48
CA GLU A 115 22.30 -2.91 -5.34
C GLU A 115 22.95 -2.99 -6.72
N ALA A 116 24.27 -3.23 -6.75
CA ALA A 116 25.02 -3.34 -7.99
C ALA A 116 24.55 -4.51 -8.85
N TRP A 117 24.18 -5.63 -8.22
CA TRP A 117 23.65 -6.81 -8.93
C TRP A 117 22.32 -6.48 -9.60
N HIS A 118 21.42 -5.77 -8.92
CA HIS A 118 20.13 -5.38 -9.49
C HIS A 118 20.30 -4.38 -10.62
N ALA A 119 21.18 -3.38 -10.48
CA ALA A 119 21.49 -2.45 -11.56
C ALA A 119 21.97 -3.18 -12.83
N GLU A 120 22.89 -4.13 -12.70
CA GLU A 120 23.34 -4.98 -13.81
C GLU A 120 22.19 -5.83 -14.37
N ARG A 121 21.39 -6.46 -13.50
CA ARG A 121 20.26 -7.32 -13.89
C ARG A 121 19.20 -6.56 -14.68
N PHE A 122 18.96 -5.30 -14.33
CA PHE A 122 17.98 -4.41 -14.97
C PHE A 122 18.55 -3.69 -16.19
N GLY A 123 19.88 -3.77 -16.42
CA GLY A 123 20.55 -3.13 -17.54
C GLY A 123 20.79 -1.63 -17.34
N TYR A 124 20.88 -1.17 -16.09
CA TYR A 124 21.10 0.23 -15.75
C TYR A 124 22.58 0.55 -15.56
N ALA A 125 23.00 1.74 -15.95
CA ALA A 125 24.38 2.19 -15.82
C ALA A 125 24.82 2.36 -14.35
N GLN A 126 23.88 2.67 -13.46
CA GLN A 126 24.06 2.81 -12.01
C GLN A 126 22.80 2.32 -11.29
N PRO A 127 22.89 1.94 -10.00
CA PRO A 127 21.71 1.69 -9.18
C PRO A 127 20.82 2.94 -9.13
N ASN A 128 19.52 2.75 -9.37
CA ASN A 128 18.49 3.76 -9.11
C ASN A 128 17.86 3.59 -7.71
N THR A 129 18.42 2.70 -6.90
CA THR A 129 18.05 2.47 -5.50
C THR A 129 19.01 3.19 -4.56
N SER A 130 18.55 3.48 -3.34
CA SER A 130 19.41 3.84 -2.21
C SER A 130 18.75 3.46 -0.90
N PHE A 131 19.52 2.92 0.05
CA PHE A 131 18.97 2.39 1.31
C PHE A 131 19.49 3.13 2.54
N VAL A 132 18.58 3.73 3.29
CA VAL A 132 18.86 4.62 4.42
C VAL A 132 18.39 3.98 5.72
N GLN A 133 19.21 4.12 6.77
CA GLN A 133 18.81 3.70 8.11
C GLN A 133 18.05 4.83 8.80
N GLY A 134 16.90 4.54 9.37
CA GLY A 134 16.09 5.54 10.07
C GLY A 134 14.80 4.98 10.65
N TYR A 135 14.04 5.86 11.31
CA TYR A 135 12.70 5.58 11.82
C TYR A 135 11.67 6.17 10.86
N ILE A 136 10.57 5.44 10.63
CA ILE A 136 9.50 5.89 9.73
C ILE A 136 8.73 7.11 10.30
N GLU A 137 8.89 7.37 11.60
CA GLU A 137 8.38 8.52 12.34
C GLU A 137 9.24 9.80 12.17
N ASP A 138 10.46 9.68 11.64
CA ASP A 138 11.41 10.79 11.49
C ASP A 138 12.15 10.71 10.14
N LEU A 139 11.37 10.90 9.06
CA LEU A 139 11.91 10.90 7.69
C LEU A 139 12.88 12.07 7.49
N LYS A 140 12.65 13.21 8.15
CA LYS A 140 13.55 14.37 8.11
C LYS A 140 14.91 14.04 8.71
N GLY A 141 14.95 13.37 9.87
CA GLY A 141 16.19 12.88 10.48
C GLY A 141 16.94 11.88 9.59
N ALA A 142 16.20 11.12 8.79
CA ALA A 142 16.76 10.24 7.75
C ALA A 142 17.17 10.96 6.45
N GLY A 143 17.06 12.29 6.38
CA GLY A 143 17.46 13.09 5.21
C GLY A 143 16.44 13.15 4.08
N ILE A 144 15.17 12.83 4.34
CA ILE A 144 14.08 12.99 3.38
C ILE A 144 13.51 14.41 3.48
N GLU A 145 13.75 15.19 2.44
CA GLU A 145 13.36 16.60 2.35
C GLU A 145 11.86 16.80 2.13
N ASP A 146 11.37 17.99 2.46
CA ASP A 146 9.98 18.40 2.22
C ASP A 146 9.66 18.33 0.73
N ALA A 147 8.47 17.83 0.36
CA ALA A 147 7.99 17.79 -1.02
C ALA A 147 9.01 17.23 -2.02
N SER A 148 9.69 16.14 -1.66
CA SER A 148 10.74 15.51 -2.46
C SER A 148 10.32 14.17 -3.08
N ILE A 149 9.25 13.55 -2.57
CA ILE A 149 8.80 12.21 -2.95
C ILE A 149 7.51 12.27 -3.78
N ASP A 150 7.44 11.50 -4.87
CA ASP A 150 6.24 11.38 -5.70
C ASP A 150 5.25 10.36 -5.12
N VAL A 151 5.77 9.19 -4.71
CA VAL A 151 4.97 8.11 -4.10
C VAL A 151 5.69 7.54 -2.89
N ILE A 152 4.97 7.37 -1.78
CA ILE A 152 5.42 6.61 -0.62
C ILE A 152 4.69 5.28 -0.63
N VAL A 153 5.41 4.18 -0.44
CA VAL A 153 4.84 2.84 -0.25
C VAL A 153 5.21 2.30 1.12
N SER A 154 4.38 1.40 1.64
CA SER A 154 4.68 0.63 2.84
C SER A 154 3.87 -0.66 2.84
N ASN A 155 4.44 -1.72 3.42
CA ASN A 155 3.81 -3.03 3.49
C ASN A 155 3.86 -3.55 4.93
N CYS A 156 2.75 -3.44 5.65
CA CYS A 156 2.57 -3.93 7.01
C CYS A 156 3.54 -3.40 8.08
N VAL A 157 3.99 -2.14 7.94
CA VAL A 157 4.95 -1.52 8.88
C VAL A 157 4.33 -0.39 9.72
N VAL A 158 3.31 0.32 9.21
CA VAL A 158 2.71 1.47 9.93
C VAL A 158 2.10 1.02 11.27
N ASN A 159 1.53 -0.18 11.32
CA ASN A 159 1.02 -0.76 12.56
C ASN A 159 2.06 -1.02 13.65
N LEU A 160 3.32 -1.23 13.27
CA LEU A 160 4.44 -1.41 14.19
C LEU A 160 4.91 -0.10 14.83
N SER A 161 4.50 1.04 14.27
CA SER A 161 4.81 2.35 14.83
C SER A 161 4.01 2.63 16.11
N PRO A 162 4.66 3.08 17.19
CA PRO A 162 3.96 3.62 18.36
C PRO A 162 3.39 5.03 18.11
N ARG A 163 3.77 5.72 17.02
CA ARG A 163 3.38 7.09 16.68
C ARG A 163 2.93 7.21 15.23
N LYS A 164 1.85 6.50 14.91
CA LYS A 164 1.18 6.50 13.59
C LYS A 164 0.81 7.91 13.11
N ASP A 165 0.50 8.80 14.04
CA ASP A 165 0.24 10.22 13.77
C ASP A 165 1.47 10.92 13.15
N LEU A 166 2.68 10.63 13.67
CA LEU A 166 3.93 11.16 13.12
C LEU A 166 4.28 10.53 11.78
N VAL A 167 4.06 9.22 11.61
CA VAL A 167 4.30 8.53 10.33
C VAL A 167 3.48 9.19 9.22
N LEU A 168 2.18 9.40 9.45
CA LEU A 168 1.30 10.03 8.45
C LEU A 168 1.66 11.51 8.23
N ALA A 169 2.02 12.25 9.29
CA ALA A 169 2.44 13.65 9.16
C ALA A 169 3.76 13.79 8.37
N GLU A 170 4.76 12.95 8.63
CA GLU A 170 6.02 12.93 7.90
C GLU A 170 5.84 12.49 6.45
N ALA A 171 4.98 11.49 6.20
CA ALA A 171 4.61 11.09 4.85
C ALA A 171 3.97 12.27 4.09
N TYR A 172 3.00 12.95 4.70
CA TYR A 172 2.37 14.13 4.10
C TYR A 172 3.39 15.25 3.83
N ARG A 173 4.34 15.50 4.74
CA ARG A 173 5.41 16.49 4.54
C ARG A 173 6.31 16.14 3.36
N ALA A 174 6.79 14.90 3.31
CA ALA A 174 7.74 14.43 2.30
C ALA A 174 7.15 14.37 0.89
N LEU A 175 5.84 14.10 0.76
CA LEU A 175 5.16 14.05 -0.53
C LEU A 175 5.12 15.41 -1.25
N LYS A 176 5.34 15.40 -2.56
CA LYS A 176 5.04 16.52 -3.45
C LYS A 176 3.54 16.78 -3.51
N SER A 177 3.14 17.97 -3.96
CA SER A 177 1.74 18.21 -4.32
C SER A 177 1.33 17.25 -5.45
N GLY A 178 0.19 16.59 -5.31
CA GLY A 178 -0.24 15.50 -6.20
C GLY A 178 0.43 14.15 -5.93
N GLY A 179 1.33 14.07 -4.95
CA GLY A 179 1.96 12.82 -4.52
C GLY A 179 1.00 11.93 -3.72
N GLU A 180 1.41 10.70 -3.47
CA GLU A 180 0.55 9.67 -2.89
C GLU A 180 1.27 8.79 -1.87
N LEU A 181 0.59 8.50 -0.75
CA LEU A 181 0.91 7.35 0.11
C LEU A 181 0.04 6.17 -0.32
N TYR A 182 0.65 5.11 -0.85
CA TYR A 182 0.01 3.89 -1.34
C TYR A 182 0.53 2.68 -0.55
N PHE A 183 -0.25 2.18 0.40
CA PHE A 183 0.26 1.20 1.37
C PHE A 183 -0.76 0.14 1.72
N SER A 184 -0.27 -1.05 2.09
CA SER A 184 -1.08 -2.15 2.60
C SER A 184 -0.76 -2.36 4.07
N ASP A 185 -1.80 -2.46 4.91
CA ASP A 185 -1.61 -2.78 6.34
C ASP A 185 -2.83 -3.55 6.89
N VAL A 186 -2.68 -4.06 8.12
CA VAL A 186 -3.72 -4.76 8.87
C VAL A 186 -4.68 -3.76 9.53
N PHE A 187 -5.97 -3.99 9.38
CA PHE A 187 -7.01 -3.23 10.08
C PHE A 187 -7.94 -4.17 10.81
N VAL A 188 -8.59 -3.65 11.84
CA VAL A 188 -9.53 -4.41 12.67
C VAL A 188 -10.93 -3.81 12.59
N ASP A 189 -11.95 -4.65 12.65
CA ASP A 189 -13.37 -4.25 12.58
C ASP A 189 -13.85 -3.47 13.82
N ARG A 190 -13.08 -3.52 14.92
CA ARG A 190 -13.39 -2.88 16.20
C ARG A 190 -12.12 -2.55 16.98
N ARG A 191 -12.22 -1.59 17.90
CA ARG A 191 -11.11 -1.27 18.82
C ARG A 191 -10.77 -2.48 19.69
N LEU A 192 -9.48 -2.83 19.74
CA LEU A 192 -8.98 -3.89 20.62
C LEU A 192 -8.93 -3.42 22.08
N PRO A 193 -9.16 -4.30 23.06
CA PRO A 193 -8.86 -4.05 24.46
C PRO A 193 -7.38 -3.68 24.68
N GLU A 194 -7.08 -2.86 25.67
CA GLU A 194 -5.73 -2.32 25.92
C GLU A 194 -4.69 -3.42 26.20
N ASP A 195 -5.08 -4.48 26.90
CA ASP A 195 -4.22 -5.64 27.19
C ASP A 195 -3.90 -6.46 25.93
N VAL A 196 -4.83 -6.51 24.97
CA VAL A 196 -4.64 -7.17 23.66
C VAL A 196 -3.78 -6.30 22.74
N ALA A 197 -4.06 -4.99 22.69
CA ALA A 197 -3.34 -4.05 21.84
C ALA A 197 -1.85 -3.92 22.24
N ASN A 198 -1.57 -3.98 23.55
CA ASN A 198 -0.22 -3.92 24.09
C ASN A 198 0.45 -5.29 24.26
N ASP A 199 -0.17 -6.39 23.80
CA ASP A 199 0.46 -7.71 23.83
C ASP A 199 1.68 -7.72 22.87
N PRO A 200 2.90 -7.97 23.35
CA PRO A 200 4.12 -7.85 22.55
C PRO A 200 4.18 -8.82 21.36
N LEU A 201 3.58 -10.01 21.50
CA LEU A 201 3.51 -10.98 20.41
C LEU A 201 2.50 -10.54 19.36
N LEU A 202 1.32 -10.08 19.78
CA LEU A 202 0.32 -9.57 18.84
C LEU A 202 0.81 -8.32 18.12
N HIS A 203 1.54 -7.45 18.81
CA HIS A 203 2.13 -6.26 18.21
C HIS A 203 3.18 -6.63 17.14
N ALA A 204 4.04 -7.62 17.43
CA ALA A 204 5.02 -8.13 16.47
C ALA A 204 4.38 -8.84 15.26
N GLU A 205 3.19 -9.42 15.40
CA GLU A 205 2.42 -10.02 14.28
C GLU A 205 1.54 -8.99 13.54
N CYS A 206 1.76 -7.69 13.75
CA CYS A 206 0.97 -6.56 13.19
C CYS A 206 -0.52 -6.55 13.60
N LEU A 207 -0.93 -7.34 14.59
CA LEU A 207 -2.32 -7.42 15.07
C LEU A 207 -2.59 -6.45 16.22
N GLY A 208 -1.69 -6.37 17.21
CA GLY A 208 -1.88 -5.57 18.42
C GLY A 208 -1.92 -4.06 18.12
N GLY A 209 -1.09 -3.63 17.16
CA GLY A 209 -1.04 -2.25 16.70
C GLY A 209 -2.10 -1.89 15.65
N ALA A 210 -2.92 -2.84 15.19
CA ALA A 210 -3.91 -2.62 14.14
C ALA A 210 -4.99 -1.63 14.59
N LEU A 211 -5.21 -0.60 13.77
CA LEU A 211 -6.26 0.39 14.05
C LEU A 211 -7.63 -0.10 13.60
N TYR A 212 -8.64 0.31 14.35
CA TYR A 212 -10.00 0.33 13.83
C TYR A 212 -10.04 1.22 12.58
N GLN A 213 -10.58 0.70 11.48
CA GLN A 213 -10.47 1.34 10.16
C GLN A 213 -10.93 2.81 10.15
N PHE A 214 -12.03 3.15 10.83
CA PHE A 214 -12.51 4.53 10.88
C PHE A 214 -11.68 5.44 11.82
N ASP A 215 -10.99 4.89 12.82
CA ASP A 215 -10.02 5.65 13.61
C ASP A 215 -8.80 6.00 12.75
N PHE A 216 -8.35 5.07 11.89
CA PHE A 216 -7.32 5.34 10.91
C PHE A 216 -7.74 6.44 9.92
N GLU A 217 -8.94 6.36 9.32
CA GLU A 217 -9.41 7.39 8.39
C GLU A 217 -9.50 8.77 9.05
N THR A 218 -9.92 8.81 10.31
CA THR A 218 -9.95 10.06 11.10
C THR A 218 -8.54 10.62 11.29
N LEU A 219 -7.57 9.76 11.61
CA LEU A 219 -6.17 10.14 11.80
C LEU A 219 -5.51 10.61 10.48
N ALA A 220 -5.77 9.92 9.38
CA ALA A 220 -5.30 10.31 8.05
C ALA A 220 -5.83 11.69 7.65
N LYS A 221 -7.13 11.95 7.87
CA LYS A 221 -7.73 13.27 7.63
C LYS A 221 -7.12 14.35 8.52
N ALA A 222 -6.88 14.05 9.79
CA ALA A 222 -6.26 14.99 10.73
C ALA A 222 -4.80 15.37 10.36
N THR A 223 -4.11 14.53 9.59
CA THR A 223 -2.74 14.76 9.12
C THR A 223 -2.66 15.37 7.71
N GLY A 224 -3.81 15.64 7.08
CA GLY A 224 -3.91 16.35 5.80
C GLY A 224 -4.41 15.50 4.63
N PHE A 225 -4.48 14.18 4.77
CA PHE A 225 -5.03 13.29 3.74
C PHE A 225 -6.56 13.32 3.77
N ALA A 226 -7.16 14.30 3.09
CA ALA A 226 -8.58 14.62 3.19
C ALA A 226 -9.53 13.52 2.69
N ASP A 227 -9.10 12.69 1.73
CA ASP A 227 -9.94 11.67 1.09
C ASP A 227 -9.17 10.32 0.93
N PRO A 228 -8.99 9.54 2.01
CA PRO A 228 -8.39 8.21 1.94
C PRO A 228 -9.29 7.26 1.12
N ARG A 229 -8.71 6.49 0.18
CA ARG A 229 -9.44 5.53 -0.66
C ARG A 229 -8.97 4.11 -0.43
N VAL A 230 -9.92 3.19 -0.31
CA VAL A 230 -9.66 1.74 -0.26
C VAL A 230 -9.47 1.22 -1.68
N VAL A 231 -8.33 0.62 -1.96
CA VAL A 231 -8.01 0.02 -3.27
C VAL A 231 -8.38 -1.45 -3.30
N SER A 232 -8.07 -2.17 -2.23
CA SER A 232 -8.40 -3.58 -2.09
C SER A 232 -8.53 -3.96 -0.62
N THR A 233 -9.27 -5.03 -0.36
CA THR A 233 -9.43 -5.61 0.98
C THR A 233 -9.36 -7.12 0.88
N SER A 234 -8.54 -7.73 1.73
CA SER A 234 -8.37 -9.18 1.82
C SER A 234 -8.59 -9.64 3.26
N PRO A 235 -9.31 -10.75 3.50
CA PRO A 235 -9.51 -11.27 4.84
C PRO A 235 -8.21 -11.82 5.42
N ILE A 236 -7.96 -11.58 6.72
CA ILE A 236 -6.87 -12.21 7.47
C ILE A 236 -7.44 -13.34 8.33
N THR A 237 -6.78 -14.49 8.32
CA THR A 237 -7.21 -15.67 9.08
C THR A 237 -6.20 -15.99 10.17
N ILE A 238 -6.65 -15.95 11.41
CA ILE A 238 -5.83 -16.33 12.57
C ILE A 238 -6.01 -17.82 12.83
N ASN A 239 -4.97 -18.60 12.56
CA ASN A 239 -4.99 -20.06 12.72
C ASN A 239 -4.36 -20.55 14.04
N ASN A 240 -4.09 -19.63 14.97
CA ASN A 240 -3.54 -19.93 16.29
C ASN A 240 -4.63 -19.80 17.38
N PRO A 241 -5.02 -20.90 18.07
CA PRO A 241 -6.09 -20.87 19.07
C PRO A 241 -5.83 -19.94 20.26
N GLU A 242 -4.57 -19.75 20.67
CA GLU A 242 -4.22 -18.84 21.77
C GLU A 242 -4.41 -17.38 21.35
N ILE A 243 -4.02 -17.03 20.12
CA ILE A 243 -4.25 -15.70 19.56
C ILE A 243 -5.75 -15.45 19.38
N MET A 244 -6.49 -16.41 18.83
CA MET A 244 -7.95 -16.33 18.68
C MET A 244 -8.65 -16.07 20.02
N ALA A 245 -8.21 -16.75 21.09
CA ALA A 245 -8.77 -16.55 22.42
C ALA A 245 -8.52 -15.13 22.96
N LYS A 246 -7.34 -14.53 22.66
CA LYS A 246 -7.01 -13.17 23.08
C LYS A 246 -7.79 -12.10 22.30
N VAL A 247 -7.84 -12.21 20.97
CA VAL A 247 -8.51 -11.22 20.11
C VAL A 247 -10.03 -11.33 20.13
N GLY A 248 -10.57 -12.43 20.63
CA GLY A 248 -12.00 -12.63 20.81
C GLY A 248 -12.77 -12.63 19.49
N LEU A 249 -13.75 -11.74 19.36
CA LEU A 249 -14.58 -11.59 18.15
C LEU A 249 -14.05 -10.53 17.17
N ALA A 250 -12.86 -9.97 17.43
CA ALA A 250 -12.23 -9.04 16.51
C ALA A 250 -11.90 -9.76 15.19
N SER A 251 -12.26 -9.13 14.08
CA SER A 251 -11.95 -9.62 12.74
C SER A 251 -10.95 -8.67 12.08
N PHE A 252 -9.95 -9.26 11.43
CA PHE A 252 -8.85 -8.53 10.82
C PHE A 252 -8.93 -8.63 9.29
N VAL A 253 -8.55 -7.56 8.63
CA VAL A 253 -8.47 -7.46 7.18
C VAL A 253 -7.16 -6.79 6.80
N SER A 254 -6.56 -7.20 5.69
CA SER A 254 -5.50 -6.43 5.04
C SER A 254 -6.19 -5.46 4.08
N VAL A 255 -5.92 -4.17 4.23
CA VAL A 255 -6.48 -3.13 3.35
C VAL A 255 -5.33 -2.42 2.66
N THR A 256 -5.42 -2.31 1.34
CA THR A 256 -4.56 -1.40 0.58
C THR A 256 -5.26 -0.07 0.47
N TYR A 257 -4.64 0.96 1.01
CA TYR A 257 -5.12 2.32 0.97
C TYR A 257 -4.29 3.16 0.01
N ARG A 258 -4.95 4.15 -0.59
CA ARG A 258 -4.30 5.25 -1.28
C ARG A 258 -4.72 6.61 -0.72
N LEU A 259 -3.74 7.43 -0.41
CA LEU A 259 -3.90 8.71 0.27
C LEU A 259 -3.14 9.78 -0.54
N PHE A 260 -3.88 10.59 -1.30
CA PHE A 260 -3.28 11.66 -2.10
C PHE A 260 -3.03 12.92 -1.28
N LYS A 261 -1.88 13.57 -1.52
CA LYS A 261 -1.61 14.94 -1.08
C LYS A 261 -2.18 15.94 -2.09
N LEU A 262 -3.44 16.29 -1.90
CA LEU A 262 -4.15 17.28 -2.71
C LEU A 262 -4.83 18.31 -1.81
N GLU A 263 -4.60 19.58 -2.11
CA GLU A 263 -5.28 20.68 -1.42
C GLU A 263 -6.68 20.91 -2.01
N GLY A 264 -7.61 21.43 -1.19
CA GLY A 264 -8.94 21.80 -1.65
C GLY A 264 -9.85 20.63 -2.02
N LEU A 265 -9.58 19.42 -1.51
CA LEU A 265 -10.55 18.33 -1.58
C LEU A 265 -11.75 18.63 -0.68
N ASP A 266 -12.94 18.29 -1.16
CA ASP A 266 -14.18 18.39 -0.40
C ASP A 266 -14.21 17.29 0.67
N ALA A 267 -14.83 17.55 1.83
CA ALA A 267 -14.92 16.58 2.93
C ALA A 267 -15.80 15.35 2.61
N GLN A 268 -16.62 15.46 1.56
CA GLN A 268 -17.49 14.42 1.03
C GLN A 268 -17.51 14.51 -0.50
N CYS A 269 -18.11 13.53 -1.19
CA CYS A 269 -18.23 13.56 -2.64
C CYS A 269 -19.20 14.68 -3.08
N GLU A 270 -18.68 15.71 -3.75
CA GLU A 270 -19.47 16.84 -4.28
C GLU A 270 -19.53 16.84 -5.81
N ASP A 271 -20.67 17.24 -6.37
CA ASP A 271 -20.93 17.26 -7.81
C ASP A 271 -20.65 18.65 -8.41
N TYR A 272 -19.69 18.70 -9.32
CA TYR A 272 -19.34 19.91 -10.09
C TYR A 272 -19.60 19.75 -11.60
N GLY A 273 -20.37 18.75 -12.00
CA GLY A 273 -20.65 18.52 -13.40
C GLY A 273 -19.50 17.84 -14.16
N GLN A 274 -18.50 17.27 -13.47
CA GLN A 274 -17.27 16.78 -14.07
C GLN A 274 -17.40 15.36 -14.65
N THR A 275 -16.58 15.07 -15.66
CA THR A 275 -16.37 13.72 -16.21
C THR A 275 -14.88 13.45 -16.40
N ALA A 276 -14.48 12.19 -16.27
CA ALA A 276 -13.13 11.73 -16.58
C ALA A 276 -13.19 10.60 -17.62
N THR A 277 -12.30 10.65 -18.62
CA THR A 277 -12.16 9.60 -19.63
C THR A 277 -10.74 9.07 -19.58
N TYR A 278 -10.59 7.79 -19.29
CA TYR A 278 -9.29 7.13 -19.34
C TYR A 278 -8.84 6.99 -20.80
N ARG A 279 -7.60 7.36 -21.11
CA ARG A 279 -7.01 7.28 -22.44
C ARG A 279 -6.41 5.90 -22.74
N GLY A 280 -6.24 5.06 -21.72
CA GLY A 280 -5.39 3.87 -21.81
C GLY A 280 -3.93 4.21 -21.52
N GLY A 281 -3.08 3.17 -21.49
CA GLY A 281 -1.63 3.32 -21.48
C GLY A 281 -0.93 3.13 -20.13
N VAL A 282 -1.65 3.00 -19.02
CA VAL A 282 -1.06 2.53 -17.76
C VAL A 282 -0.70 1.05 -17.93
N GLU A 283 0.56 0.70 -17.67
CA GLU A 283 1.04 -0.67 -17.80
C GLU A 283 0.25 -1.64 -16.92
N GLY A 284 -0.19 -2.77 -17.50
CA GLY A 284 -1.03 -3.77 -16.84
C GLY A 284 -2.50 -3.38 -16.71
N GLU A 285 -2.84 -2.12 -17.03
CA GLU A 285 -4.18 -1.55 -16.96
C GLU A 285 -4.53 -0.82 -18.27
N GLU A 286 -4.01 -1.30 -19.41
CA GLU A 286 -4.05 -0.54 -20.68
C GLU A 286 -5.48 -0.26 -21.17
N ARG A 287 -6.45 -1.10 -20.78
CA ARG A 287 -7.86 -1.01 -21.20
C ARG A 287 -8.82 -0.64 -20.08
N LEU A 288 -8.46 -0.93 -18.83
CA LEU A 288 -9.32 -0.71 -17.67
C LEU A 288 -8.43 -0.31 -16.50
N PHE A 289 -8.60 0.92 -16.04
CA PHE A 289 -7.87 1.45 -14.90
C PHE A 289 -8.73 1.44 -13.65
N TRP A 290 -8.19 0.97 -12.52
CA TRP A 290 -8.86 1.03 -11.22
C TRP A 290 -8.18 2.08 -10.33
N LEU A 291 -8.92 3.13 -9.99
CA LEU A 291 -8.47 4.12 -9.02
C LEU A 291 -8.61 3.57 -7.59
N ASP A 292 -9.74 2.97 -7.28
CA ASP A 292 -10.06 2.41 -5.97
C ASP A 292 -11.11 1.31 -6.13
N ASP A 293 -11.59 0.73 -5.04
CA ASP A 293 -12.49 -0.43 -5.05
C ASP A 293 -13.87 -0.18 -5.71
N HIS A 294 -14.20 1.08 -6.05
CA HIS A 294 -15.45 1.44 -6.71
C HIS A 294 -15.27 2.40 -7.91
N HIS A 295 -14.07 2.86 -8.23
CA HIS A 295 -13.82 3.68 -9.41
C HIS A 295 -12.95 2.95 -10.44
N ALA A 296 -13.60 2.38 -11.45
CA ALA A 296 -12.94 1.87 -12.64
C ALA A 296 -13.19 2.79 -13.85
N PHE A 297 -12.29 2.79 -14.82
CA PHE A 297 -12.38 3.59 -16.04
C PHE A 297 -11.97 2.76 -17.26
N GLU A 298 -12.92 2.47 -18.14
CA GLU A 298 -12.65 1.80 -19.42
C GLU A 298 -12.08 2.82 -20.43
N ALA A 299 -11.03 2.41 -21.15
CA ALA A 299 -10.36 3.29 -22.11
C ALA A 299 -11.35 3.82 -23.17
N GLY A 300 -11.36 5.14 -23.36
CA GLY A 300 -12.24 5.84 -24.30
C GLY A 300 -13.68 6.05 -23.81
N ARG A 301 -14.06 5.55 -22.63
CA ARG A 301 -15.40 5.71 -22.07
C ARG A 301 -15.45 6.83 -21.01
N PRO A 302 -16.24 7.89 -21.20
CA PRO A 302 -16.38 8.93 -20.19
C PRO A 302 -17.20 8.44 -19.00
N GLU A 303 -16.70 8.68 -17.79
CA GLU A 303 -17.38 8.39 -16.53
C GLU A 303 -17.68 9.70 -15.79
N ARG A 304 -18.84 9.76 -15.12
CA ARG A 304 -19.19 10.83 -14.19
C ARG A 304 -18.40 10.66 -12.91
N VAL A 305 -17.84 11.74 -12.38
CA VAL A 305 -17.01 11.71 -11.18
C VAL A 305 -17.31 12.90 -10.26
N CYS A 306 -17.10 12.72 -8.96
CA CYS A 306 -17.13 13.81 -8.00
C CYS A 306 -15.90 14.72 -8.14
N GLY A 307 -15.93 15.89 -7.49
CA GLY A 307 -14.83 16.86 -7.51
C GLY A 307 -13.50 16.27 -7.03
N ASN A 308 -13.50 15.40 -6.00
CA ASN A 308 -12.28 14.80 -5.47
C ASN A 308 -11.65 13.82 -6.45
N THR A 309 -12.44 12.88 -6.98
CA THR A 309 -11.97 11.91 -8.00
C THR A 309 -11.46 12.64 -9.24
N ALA A 310 -12.12 13.71 -9.68
CA ALA A 310 -11.60 14.52 -10.78
C ALA A 310 -10.24 15.16 -10.47
N ALA A 311 -10.02 15.63 -9.24
CA ALA A 311 -8.73 16.17 -8.81
C ALA A 311 -7.64 15.09 -8.74
N MET A 312 -7.95 13.91 -8.20
CA MET A 312 -7.04 12.76 -8.15
C MET A 312 -6.58 12.34 -9.55
N LEU A 313 -7.46 12.36 -10.53
CA LEU A 313 -7.13 11.96 -11.91
C LEU A 313 -6.42 13.07 -12.70
N ALA A 314 -6.65 14.34 -12.40
CA ALA A 314 -6.15 15.46 -13.20
C ALA A 314 -4.95 16.20 -12.58
N SER A 315 -4.70 16.04 -11.27
CA SER A 315 -3.68 16.81 -10.52
C SER A 315 -2.62 15.91 -9.87
N THR A 316 -2.45 14.71 -10.39
CA THR A 316 -1.45 13.73 -9.93
C THR A 316 -0.74 13.16 -11.16
N ARG A 317 0.15 12.19 -10.96
CA ARG A 317 0.79 11.45 -12.07
C ARG A 317 -0.21 10.77 -13.04
N PHE A 318 -1.46 10.57 -12.63
CA PHE A 318 -2.48 10.03 -13.53
C PHE A 318 -2.95 10.99 -14.61
N ALA A 319 -2.63 12.29 -14.50
CA ALA A 319 -3.13 13.34 -15.40
C ALA A 319 -2.83 13.07 -16.88
N GLU A 320 -1.69 12.46 -17.19
CA GLU A 320 -1.31 12.14 -18.57
C GLU A 320 -2.22 11.08 -19.21
N PHE A 321 -2.82 10.21 -18.39
CA PHE A 321 -3.68 9.11 -18.83
C PHE A 321 -5.16 9.46 -18.86
N PHE A 322 -5.55 10.67 -18.47
CA PHE A 322 -6.95 11.04 -18.34
C PHE A 322 -7.30 12.32 -19.11
N GLU A 323 -8.52 12.33 -19.67
CA GLU A 323 -9.18 13.54 -20.15
C GLU A 323 -10.27 13.95 -19.18
N GLY A 324 -10.07 15.07 -18.49
CA GLY A 324 -11.10 15.70 -17.67
C GLY A 324 -11.95 16.69 -18.48
N LYS A 325 -13.26 16.72 -18.22
CA LYS A 325 -14.16 17.80 -18.67
C LYS A 325 -14.94 18.38 -17.49
N GLY A 326 -15.24 19.67 -17.58
CA GLY A 326 -15.88 20.44 -16.50
C GLY A 326 -14.88 21.09 -15.56
N CYS A 327 -15.38 21.90 -14.63
CA CYS A 327 -14.57 22.58 -13.61
C CYS A 327 -15.42 22.89 -12.37
N ARG A 328 -14.78 23.27 -11.27
CA ARG A 328 -15.46 23.55 -9.99
C ARG A 328 -16.18 24.92 -9.92
N GLN A 329 -16.51 25.54 -11.06
CA GLN A 329 -17.18 26.86 -11.09
C GLN A 329 -18.65 26.82 -10.67
N THR A 330 -19.32 25.67 -10.83
CA THR A 330 -20.73 25.50 -10.46
C THR A 330 -20.87 24.22 -9.66
N HIS A 331 -21.42 24.35 -8.45
CA HIS A 331 -21.71 23.24 -7.55
C HIS A 331 -23.18 22.82 -7.73
N TYR A 332 -23.41 21.53 -7.91
CA TYR A 332 -24.73 20.93 -8.14
C TYR A 332 -25.26 20.16 -6.91
N GLY A 333 -24.56 20.26 -5.76
CA GLY A 333 -24.88 19.53 -4.54
C GLY A 333 -24.05 18.26 -4.38
N ALA A 334 -24.49 17.38 -3.47
CA ALA A 334 -23.80 16.14 -3.18
C ALA A 334 -23.77 15.20 -4.40
N PHE A 335 -22.60 14.63 -4.69
CA PHE A 335 -22.46 13.56 -5.67
C PHE A 335 -22.85 12.23 -5.01
N ALA A 336 -23.73 11.47 -5.66
CA ALA A 336 -24.09 10.14 -5.20
C ALA A 336 -22.92 9.17 -5.43
N CYS A 337 -21.95 9.19 -4.51
CA CYS A 337 -20.75 8.38 -4.58
C CYS A 337 -21.11 6.89 -4.53
N GLY A 338 -20.64 6.15 -5.53
CA GLY A 338 -20.88 4.74 -5.72
C GLY A 338 -20.05 4.24 -6.91
N PRO A 339 -20.19 2.97 -7.28
CA PRO A 339 -19.42 2.42 -8.38
C PRO A 339 -19.59 3.23 -9.67
N THR A 340 -18.49 3.55 -10.36
CA THR A 340 -18.58 4.03 -11.74
C THR A 340 -19.31 3.01 -12.60
N MET A 341 -19.79 3.41 -13.78
CA MET A 341 -20.43 2.44 -14.68
C MET A 341 -19.47 1.30 -15.03
N ALA A 342 -18.16 1.57 -15.06
CA ALA A 342 -17.15 0.55 -15.38
C ALA A 342 -16.93 -0.37 -14.19
N ALA A 343 -16.82 0.19 -12.99
CA ALA A 343 -16.73 -0.62 -11.78
C ALA A 343 -17.95 -1.53 -11.63
N ALA A 344 -19.17 -1.01 -11.81
CA ALA A 344 -20.38 -1.82 -11.73
C ALA A 344 -20.45 -2.93 -12.79
N GLN A 345 -19.94 -2.67 -14.00
CA GLN A 345 -19.95 -3.63 -15.11
C GLN A 345 -18.87 -4.73 -14.97
N TYR A 346 -17.71 -4.37 -14.43
CA TYR A 346 -16.53 -5.23 -14.36
C TYR A 346 -16.26 -5.79 -12.96
N ALA A 347 -17.02 -5.37 -11.94
CA ALA A 347 -16.94 -5.94 -10.60
C ALA A 347 -17.07 -7.46 -10.63
N GLY A 348 -16.12 -8.14 -9.98
CA GLY A 348 -16.10 -9.61 -9.88
C GLY A 348 -15.73 -10.35 -11.17
N ARG A 349 -15.47 -9.65 -12.28
CA ARG A 349 -14.74 -10.26 -13.40
C ARG A 349 -13.26 -10.20 -13.02
N GLU A 350 -12.61 -11.36 -12.92
CA GLU A 350 -11.17 -11.40 -13.10
C GLU A 350 -10.91 -10.74 -14.45
N VAL A 351 -10.40 -9.50 -14.43
CA VAL A 351 -9.84 -8.91 -15.65
C VAL A 351 -8.74 -9.88 -16.02
N GLU A 352 -8.89 -10.59 -17.13
CA GLU A 352 -7.85 -11.49 -17.66
C GLU A 352 -6.61 -10.65 -18.04
N SER A 353 -5.88 -10.13 -17.05
CA SER A 353 -4.45 -9.91 -17.16
C SER A 353 -3.83 -11.30 -17.14
N GLY A 354 -3.78 -11.93 -18.31
CA GLY A 354 -3.45 -13.33 -18.56
C GLY A 354 -2.85 -14.11 -17.38
N ALA A 355 -3.69 -14.79 -16.60
CA ALA A 355 -3.30 -15.93 -15.78
C ALA A 355 -4.54 -16.77 -15.43
N VAL A 356 -4.32 -18.09 -15.49
CA VAL A 356 -5.28 -19.18 -15.29
C VAL A 356 -5.47 -19.46 -13.80
N GLY A 357 -6.73 -19.48 -13.35
CA GLY A 357 -7.30 -20.60 -12.60
C GLY A 357 -7.38 -20.51 -11.07
N ALA A 358 -8.60 -20.26 -10.56
CA ALA A 358 -9.17 -20.99 -9.43
C ALA A 358 -10.70 -21.04 -9.55
N THR A 359 -11.24 -22.13 -10.09
CA THR A 359 -12.69 -22.39 -10.15
C THR A 359 -13.30 -22.54 -8.76
N ILE A 360 -14.29 -21.71 -8.44
CA ILE A 360 -15.25 -21.94 -7.36
C ILE A 360 -16.56 -22.46 -7.98
N SER A 361 -17.00 -23.63 -7.55
CA SER A 361 -18.20 -24.32 -8.04
C SER A 361 -19.48 -23.57 -7.66
N ALA A 362 -20.27 -23.16 -8.66
CA ALA A 362 -21.66 -22.73 -8.47
C ALA A 362 -22.61 -23.96 -8.36
N PRO A 363 -23.69 -23.88 -7.57
CA PRO A 363 -24.62 -24.98 -7.39
C PRO A 363 -25.51 -25.15 -8.63
N LYS A 364 -25.64 -26.40 -9.10
CA LYS A 364 -26.57 -26.77 -10.18
C LYS A 364 -28.02 -26.68 -9.67
N THR A 365 -28.76 -25.69 -10.14
CA THR A 365 -30.22 -25.76 -10.24
C THR A 365 -30.58 -26.53 -11.51
N SER A 366 -31.14 -27.74 -11.37
CA SER A 366 -31.83 -28.40 -12.48
C SER A 366 -33.33 -28.11 -12.39
N CYS A 367 -33.85 -27.41 -13.39
CA CYS A 367 -35.25 -27.52 -13.75
C CYS A 367 -35.54 -28.95 -14.23
N CYS A 368 -36.56 -29.57 -13.63
CA CYS A 368 -37.59 -30.38 -14.26
C CYS A 368 -38.87 -30.17 -13.44
#